data_AF-A0A1N7IHK8-F1
#
_entry.id   AF-A0A1N7IHK8-F1
#
_cell.length_a   1.000
_cell.length_b   1.000
_cell.length_c   1.000
_cell.angle_alpha   90.00
_cell.angle_beta   90.00
_cell.angle_gamma   90.00
#
_symmetry.space_group_name_H-M   'P 1'
#
loop_
_entity.id
_entity.type
_entity.pdbx_description
1 polymer ?
#
loop_
_entity_poly.entity_id
_entity_poly.type
_entity_poly.pdbx_seq_one_letter_code
_entity_poly.pdbx_strand_id
1 'polypeptide(L)'
;MITVPHNFSEGYKLLQKCPSGLALLARQELANVQGIADAGLNAYGSAIDKDTIHLPTFTLAAPHQACILMHELTHCLDMAFWGITRSEAKKAMIGATEINAHYNQGLIARELAFLAKSGAIEEGTATEVEKMNANQSVFGKMKDMRSRDNVYRYLLGTEQYGDSVRELSSWSNILYTITQDNQWTLPGINFHCEYHLDKNTKELRGEGYW
;
A
#
# COMPACT_ATOMS: atom_id res chain seq x y z
N MET A 1 11.58 -9.51 -14.55
CA MET A 1 10.33 -8.78 -14.81
C MET A 1 9.39 -9.03 -13.63
N ILE A 2 8.73 -8.00 -13.09
CA ILE A 2 7.72 -8.19 -12.02
C ILE A 2 6.60 -9.08 -12.56
N THR A 3 6.27 -10.16 -11.86
CA THR A 3 5.16 -11.05 -12.19
C THR A 3 4.06 -10.92 -11.14
N VAL A 4 2.80 -10.94 -11.59
CA VAL A 4 1.63 -10.92 -10.70
C VAL A 4 0.64 -12.02 -11.11
N PRO A 5 -0.13 -12.60 -10.18
CA PRO A 5 -1.20 -13.52 -10.50
C PRO A 5 -2.22 -12.91 -11.46
N HIS A 6 -2.91 -13.76 -12.24
CA HIS A 6 -3.87 -13.32 -13.25
C HIS A 6 -4.98 -12.40 -12.68
N ASN A 7 -5.46 -12.70 -11.47
CA ASN A 7 -6.49 -11.90 -10.78
C ASN A 7 -5.99 -10.54 -10.28
N PHE A 8 -4.70 -10.20 -10.46
CA PHE A 8 -4.10 -8.89 -10.19
C PHE A 8 -3.61 -8.18 -11.46
N SER A 9 -3.83 -8.77 -12.64
CA SER A 9 -3.30 -8.23 -13.91
C SER A 9 -3.91 -6.87 -14.30
N GLU A 10 -5.18 -6.64 -14.03
CA GLU A 10 -5.84 -5.36 -14.30
C GLU A 10 -5.33 -4.25 -13.38
N GLY A 11 -5.10 -4.54 -12.10
CA GLY A 11 -4.45 -3.63 -11.17
C GLY A 11 -3.03 -3.27 -11.59
N TYR A 12 -2.26 -4.25 -12.08
CA TYR A 12 -0.91 -4.01 -12.58
C TYR A 12 -0.90 -3.09 -13.81
N LYS A 13 -1.81 -3.33 -14.78
CA LYS A 13 -1.99 -2.44 -15.94
C LYS A 13 -2.38 -1.02 -15.51
N LEU A 14 -3.25 -0.92 -14.51
CA LEU A 14 -3.71 0.36 -13.99
C LEU A 14 -2.59 1.11 -13.26
N LEU A 15 -1.74 0.40 -12.51
CA LEU A 15 -0.54 0.95 -11.86
C LEU A 15 0.43 1.55 -12.89
N GLN A 16 0.56 0.95 -14.08
CA GLN A 16 1.35 1.49 -15.19
C GLN A 16 0.77 2.77 -15.83
N LYS A 17 -0.47 3.15 -15.52
CA LYS A 17 -1.06 4.44 -15.96
C LYS A 17 -0.78 5.57 -14.96
N CYS A 18 -0.36 5.23 -13.75
CA CYS A 18 -0.04 6.17 -12.69
C CYS A 18 1.45 6.55 -12.76
N PRO A 19 1.82 7.85 -12.82
CA PRO A 19 3.22 8.28 -12.79
C PRO A 19 4.03 7.68 -11.64
N SER A 20 3.47 7.65 -10.43
CA SER A 20 4.15 7.08 -9.25
C SER A 20 4.28 5.55 -9.38
N GLY A 21 3.30 4.90 -10.00
CA GLY A 21 3.33 3.46 -10.27
C GLY A 21 4.39 3.08 -11.29
N LEU A 22 4.48 3.81 -12.41
CA LEU A 22 5.53 3.64 -13.42
C LEU A 22 6.93 3.79 -12.81
N ALA A 23 7.13 4.81 -11.99
CA ALA A 23 8.42 5.06 -11.35
C ALA A 23 8.81 3.96 -10.36
N LEU A 24 7.84 3.39 -9.61
CA LEU A 24 8.08 2.22 -8.76
C LEU A 24 8.41 0.96 -9.59
N LEU A 25 7.62 0.67 -10.63
CA LEU A 25 7.81 -0.51 -11.48
C LEU A 25 9.13 -0.48 -12.28
N ALA A 26 9.73 0.70 -12.46
CA ALA A 26 11.02 0.86 -13.13
C ALA A 26 12.23 0.63 -12.21
N ARG A 27 12.04 0.41 -10.90
CA ARG A 27 13.14 0.19 -9.95
C ARG A 27 13.80 -1.16 -10.21
N GLN A 28 15.12 -1.15 -10.43
CA GLN A 28 15.91 -2.37 -10.67
C GLN A 28 15.80 -3.37 -9.51
N GLU A 29 15.62 -2.86 -8.30
CA GLU A 29 15.51 -3.64 -7.06
C GLU A 29 14.25 -4.51 -7.08
N LEU A 30 13.21 -4.10 -7.80
CA LEU A 30 11.95 -4.84 -7.92
C LEU A 30 11.93 -5.75 -9.15
N ALA A 31 12.98 -5.77 -9.96
CA ALA A 31 12.96 -6.43 -11.26
C ALA A 31 12.60 -7.93 -11.18
N ASN A 32 12.84 -8.59 -10.05
CA ASN A 32 12.61 -10.03 -9.87
C ASN A 32 11.43 -10.36 -8.94
N VAL A 33 10.64 -9.37 -8.52
CA VAL A 33 9.51 -9.62 -7.61
C VAL A 33 8.48 -10.55 -8.25
N GLN A 34 8.07 -11.58 -7.50
CA GLN A 34 7.06 -12.55 -7.87
C GLN A 34 5.84 -12.44 -6.98
N GLY A 35 4.68 -12.27 -7.61
CA GLY A 35 3.39 -12.36 -6.95
C GLY A 35 2.87 -13.80 -6.92
N ILE A 36 2.57 -14.28 -5.72
CA ILE A 36 2.03 -15.62 -5.45
C ILE A 36 0.58 -15.47 -4.97
N ALA A 37 -0.33 -16.23 -5.57
CA ALA A 37 -1.72 -16.25 -5.11
C ALA A 37 -1.84 -17.04 -3.81
N ASP A 38 -2.40 -16.43 -2.77
CA ASP A 38 -2.50 -16.98 -1.43
C ASP A 38 -3.97 -16.98 -0.97
N ALA A 39 -4.51 -18.17 -0.74
CA ALA A 39 -5.90 -18.37 -0.31
C ALA A 39 -6.11 -18.06 1.19
N GLY A 40 -5.04 -17.93 1.97
CA GLY A 40 -5.09 -17.50 3.37
C GLY A 40 -5.24 -15.99 3.53
N LEU A 41 -5.09 -15.22 2.45
CA LEU A 41 -5.22 -13.77 2.47
C LEU A 41 -6.63 -13.32 2.08
N ASN A 42 -7.16 -12.40 2.88
CA ASN A 42 -8.40 -11.66 2.59
C ASN A 42 -8.07 -10.40 1.75
N ALA A 43 -8.68 -9.24 2.02
CA ALA A 43 -8.52 -8.04 1.19
C ALA A 43 -7.20 -7.31 1.39
N TYR A 44 -6.07 -8.00 1.52
CA TYR A 44 -4.76 -7.40 1.70
C TYR A 44 -3.67 -8.29 1.10
N GLY A 45 -2.54 -7.68 0.71
CA GLY A 45 -1.35 -8.41 0.28
C GLY A 45 -0.37 -8.61 1.43
N SER A 46 0.71 -9.35 1.18
CA SER A 46 1.81 -9.49 2.14
C SER A 46 3.13 -9.70 1.42
N ALA A 47 4.01 -8.71 1.45
CA ALA A 47 5.40 -8.89 1.10
C ALA A 47 6.09 -9.78 2.14
N ILE A 48 6.70 -10.87 1.68
CA ILE A 48 7.40 -11.86 2.53
C ILE A 48 8.89 -11.52 2.62
N ASP A 49 9.45 -11.12 1.48
CA ASP A 49 10.83 -10.68 1.33
C ASP A 49 10.92 -9.68 0.16
N LYS A 50 12.14 -9.29 -0.20
CA LYS A 50 12.40 -8.32 -1.26
C LYS A 50 11.94 -8.76 -2.66
N ASP A 51 11.76 -10.07 -2.89
CA ASP A 51 11.46 -10.67 -4.19
C ASP A 51 10.08 -11.36 -4.22
N THR A 52 9.34 -11.39 -3.10
CA THR A 52 8.10 -12.16 -2.99
C THR A 52 6.97 -11.36 -2.36
N ILE A 53 5.84 -11.26 -3.07
CA ILE A 53 4.57 -10.76 -2.55
C ILE A 53 3.50 -11.85 -2.61
N HIS A 54 2.78 -12.06 -1.52
CA HIS A 54 1.57 -12.88 -1.49
C HIS A 54 0.36 -11.97 -1.74
N LEU A 55 -0.55 -12.42 -2.59
CA LEU A 55 -1.72 -11.67 -3.03
C LEU A 55 -2.98 -12.54 -2.92
N PRO A 56 -4.13 -11.98 -2.52
CA PRO A 56 -5.33 -12.77 -2.31
C PRO A 56 -5.87 -13.41 -3.58
N THR A 57 -6.61 -14.51 -3.43
CA THR A 57 -7.14 -15.29 -4.56
C THR A 57 -8.47 -14.79 -5.11
N PHE A 58 -9.25 -14.03 -4.34
CA PHE A 58 -10.53 -13.52 -4.80
C PHE A 58 -10.38 -12.28 -5.67
N THR A 59 -11.42 -12.00 -6.46
CA THR A 59 -11.41 -10.89 -7.42
C THR A 59 -11.68 -9.56 -6.71
N LEU A 60 -10.71 -8.67 -6.76
CA LEU A 60 -10.84 -7.27 -6.37
C LEU A 60 -11.08 -6.40 -7.61
N ALA A 61 -11.67 -5.22 -7.46
CA ALA A 61 -11.71 -4.26 -8.57
C ALA A 61 -10.28 -3.76 -8.90
N ALA A 62 -10.01 -3.41 -10.15
CA ALA A 62 -8.67 -3.01 -10.60
C ALA A 62 -8.03 -1.87 -9.77
N PRO A 63 -8.75 -0.81 -9.34
CA PRO A 63 -8.17 0.24 -8.48
C PRO A 63 -7.64 -0.28 -7.14
N HIS A 64 -8.35 -1.25 -6.55
CA HIS A 64 -7.95 -1.90 -5.31
C HIS A 64 -6.72 -2.77 -5.47
N GLN A 65 -6.68 -3.55 -6.56
CA GLN A 65 -5.51 -4.34 -6.92
C GLN A 65 -4.27 -3.44 -7.08
N ALA A 66 -4.40 -2.30 -7.78
CA ALA A 66 -3.31 -1.33 -7.96
C ALA A 66 -2.81 -0.76 -6.62
N CYS A 67 -3.72 -0.47 -5.69
CA CYS A 67 -3.37 0.01 -4.34
C CYS A 67 -2.61 -1.04 -3.53
N ILE A 68 -3.07 -2.30 -3.52
CA ILE A 68 -2.35 -3.41 -2.87
C ILE A 68 -0.97 -3.58 -3.50
N LEU A 69 -0.88 -3.63 -4.84
CA LEU A 69 0.40 -3.81 -5.52
C LEU A 69 1.39 -2.71 -5.16
N MET A 70 0.95 -1.45 -5.14
CA MET A 70 1.81 -0.33 -4.72
C MET A 70 2.30 -0.50 -3.28
N HIS A 71 1.41 -0.90 -2.37
CA HIS A 71 1.71 -1.11 -0.96
C HIS A 71 2.77 -2.19 -0.79
N GLU A 72 2.53 -3.40 -1.32
CA GLU A 72 3.44 -4.54 -1.14
C GLU A 72 4.77 -4.37 -1.89
N LEU A 73 4.76 -3.78 -3.09
CA LEU A 73 5.99 -3.49 -3.82
C LEU A 73 6.85 -2.44 -3.10
N THR A 74 6.22 -1.52 -2.34
CA THR A 74 6.96 -0.60 -1.47
C THR A 74 7.67 -1.35 -0.34
N HIS A 75 7.02 -2.35 0.28
CA HIS A 75 7.68 -3.21 1.26
C HIS A 75 8.85 -3.98 0.67
N CYS A 76 8.70 -4.55 -0.53
CA CYS A 76 9.80 -5.22 -1.23
C CYS A 76 10.99 -4.27 -1.46
N LEU A 77 10.72 -3.02 -1.85
CA LEU A 77 11.76 -2.02 -2.07
C LEU A 77 12.50 -1.66 -0.78
N ASP A 78 11.78 -1.46 0.32
CA ASP A 78 12.37 -1.17 1.64
C ASP A 78 13.21 -2.35 2.14
N MET A 79 12.72 -3.58 1.98
CA MET A 79 13.46 -4.81 2.32
C MET A 79 14.71 -4.99 1.45
N ALA A 80 14.63 -4.71 0.15
CA ALA A 80 15.78 -4.73 -0.76
C ALA A 80 16.85 -3.72 -0.33
N PHE A 81 16.43 -2.51 0.06
CA PHE A 81 17.32 -1.46 0.54
C PHE A 81 18.05 -1.86 1.83
N TRP A 82 17.35 -2.47 2.78
CA TRP A 82 17.96 -2.94 4.03
C TRP A 82 18.74 -4.24 3.90
N GLY A 83 18.53 -5.00 2.81
CA GLY A 83 19.13 -6.31 2.61
C GLY A 83 18.63 -7.35 3.60
N ILE A 84 17.36 -7.27 4.01
CA ILE A 84 16.72 -8.15 5.00
C ILE A 84 15.41 -8.74 4.47
N THR A 85 14.95 -9.81 5.11
CA THR A 85 13.60 -10.39 4.97
C THR A 85 12.62 -9.80 5.99
N ARG A 86 11.31 -10.05 5.83
CA ARG A 86 10.30 -9.55 6.77
C ARG A 86 10.45 -10.10 8.19
N SER A 87 10.91 -11.34 8.36
CA SER A 87 11.12 -11.95 9.68
C SER A 87 12.33 -11.37 10.41
N GLU A 88 13.28 -10.79 9.68
CA GLU A 88 14.47 -10.11 10.22
C GLU A 88 14.20 -8.62 10.54
N ALA A 89 13.07 -8.07 10.07
CA ALA A 89 12.71 -6.69 10.28
C ALA A 89 12.46 -6.40 11.77
N LYS A 90 13.24 -5.46 12.30
CA LYS A 90 12.99 -4.92 13.65
C LYS A 90 11.66 -4.18 13.67
N LYS A 91 11.03 -4.11 14.83
CA LYS A 91 9.71 -3.48 14.99
C LYS A 91 9.70 -2.01 14.53
N ALA A 92 10.76 -1.23 14.77
CA ALA A 92 10.92 0.09 14.15
C ALA A 92 10.97 0.08 12.60
N MET A 93 11.62 -0.92 11.97
CA MET A 93 11.65 -1.06 10.50
C MET A 93 10.27 -1.38 9.93
N ILE A 94 9.49 -2.19 10.65
CA ILE A 94 8.07 -2.44 10.32
C ILE A 94 7.31 -1.12 10.32
N GLY A 95 7.47 -0.28 11.35
CA GLY A 95 6.82 1.03 11.41
C GLY A 95 7.22 1.95 10.25
N ALA A 96 8.51 1.96 9.88
CA ALA A 96 9.02 2.75 8.77
C ALA A 96 8.41 2.33 7.43
N THR A 97 8.41 1.03 7.14
CA THR A 97 7.96 0.54 5.83
C THR A 97 6.46 0.70 5.65
N GLU A 98 5.66 0.55 6.72
CA GLU A 98 4.22 0.79 6.70
C GLU A 98 3.88 2.25 6.43
N ILE A 99 4.68 3.20 6.95
CA ILE A 99 4.53 4.63 6.61
C ILE A 99 4.75 4.86 5.12
N ASN A 100 5.80 4.27 4.55
CA ASN A 100 6.10 4.41 3.12
C ASN A 100 5.03 3.74 2.25
N ALA A 101 4.65 2.51 2.57
CA ALA A 101 3.69 1.73 1.81
C ALA A 101 2.31 2.40 1.80
N HIS A 102 1.82 2.87 2.94
CA HIS A 102 0.56 3.60 3.01
C HIS A 102 0.61 4.97 2.34
N TYR A 103 1.73 5.69 2.43
CA TYR A 103 1.89 6.95 1.71
C TYR A 103 1.83 6.74 0.19
N ASN A 104 2.54 5.74 -0.31
CA ASN A 104 2.62 5.41 -1.73
C ASN A 104 1.29 4.89 -2.28
N GLN A 105 0.60 4.04 -1.52
CA GLN A 105 -0.78 3.65 -1.78
C GLN A 105 -1.70 4.89 -1.87
N GLY A 106 -1.47 5.86 -0.98
CA GLY A 106 -2.03 7.21 -1.00
C GLY A 106 -1.92 7.92 -2.35
N LEU A 107 -0.69 7.96 -2.88
CA LEU A 107 -0.36 8.63 -4.15
C LEU A 107 -1.08 7.96 -5.33
N ILE A 108 -1.10 6.63 -5.38
CA ILE A 108 -1.74 5.89 -6.48
C ILE A 108 -3.21 6.21 -6.56
N ALA A 109 -3.92 6.14 -5.44
CA ALA A 109 -5.34 6.44 -5.48
C ALA A 109 -5.67 7.88 -5.86
N ARG A 110 -4.84 8.86 -5.48
CA ARG A 110 -4.95 10.25 -5.98
C ARG A 110 -4.79 10.28 -7.50
N GLU A 111 -3.76 9.66 -8.02
CA GLU A 111 -3.49 9.62 -9.46
C GLU A 111 -4.64 8.96 -10.21
N LEU A 112 -5.19 7.86 -9.66
CA LEU A 112 -6.38 7.21 -10.21
C LEU A 112 -7.61 8.11 -10.19
N ALA A 113 -7.85 8.87 -9.12
CA ALA A 113 -8.96 9.82 -9.05
C ALA A 113 -8.83 10.92 -10.11
N PHE A 114 -7.61 11.40 -10.37
CA PHE A 114 -7.35 12.34 -11.45
C PHE A 114 -7.57 11.71 -12.84
N LEU A 115 -7.09 10.49 -13.05
CA LEU A 115 -7.29 9.75 -14.30
C LEU A 115 -8.77 9.48 -14.58
N ALA A 116 -9.55 9.14 -13.55
CA ALA A 116 -11.01 8.97 -13.64
C ALA A 116 -11.68 10.28 -14.09
N LYS A 117 -11.40 11.39 -13.41
CA LYS A 117 -11.99 12.70 -13.71
C LYS A 117 -11.61 13.23 -15.10
N SER A 118 -10.44 12.88 -15.61
CA SER A 118 -9.96 13.30 -16.93
C SER A 118 -10.43 12.40 -18.09
N GLY A 119 -11.11 11.29 -17.80
CA GLY A 119 -11.53 10.32 -18.81
C GLY A 119 -10.37 9.48 -19.38
N ALA A 120 -9.24 9.41 -18.68
CA ALA A 120 -8.06 8.66 -19.11
C ALA A 120 -8.15 7.14 -18.81
N ILE A 121 -9.18 6.72 -18.08
CA ILE A 121 -9.50 5.32 -17.79
C ILE A 121 -10.97 5.03 -18.13
N GLU A 122 -11.28 3.76 -18.36
CA GLU A 122 -12.62 3.32 -18.76
C GLU A 122 -13.67 3.64 -17.69
N GLU A 123 -14.90 3.92 -18.13
CA GLU A 123 -16.01 4.36 -17.26
C GLU A 123 -16.25 3.40 -16.09
N GLY A 124 -16.27 2.07 -16.35
CA GLY A 124 -16.42 1.08 -15.29
C GLY A 124 -15.31 1.13 -14.24
N THR A 125 -14.06 1.40 -14.65
CA THR A 125 -12.94 1.59 -13.72
C THR A 125 -13.05 2.92 -12.98
N ALA A 126 -13.47 3.99 -13.66
CA ALA A 126 -13.70 5.30 -13.05
C ALA A 126 -14.77 5.22 -11.94
N THR A 127 -15.88 4.52 -12.16
CA THR A 127 -16.90 4.27 -11.13
C THR A 127 -16.33 3.53 -9.92
N GLU A 128 -15.47 2.52 -10.12
CA GLU A 128 -14.82 1.82 -9.01
C GLU A 128 -13.84 2.72 -8.25
N VAL A 129 -13.13 3.63 -8.93
CA VAL A 129 -12.30 4.66 -8.30
C VAL A 129 -13.17 5.60 -7.44
N GLU A 130 -14.32 6.03 -7.94
CA GLU A 130 -15.25 6.88 -7.17
C GLU A 130 -15.75 6.17 -5.90
N LYS A 131 -16.17 4.91 -6.00
CA LYS A 131 -16.59 4.09 -4.85
C LYS A 131 -15.46 3.92 -3.83
N MET A 132 -14.25 3.67 -4.32
CA MET A 132 -13.04 3.57 -3.51
C MET A 132 -12.80 4.86 -2.71
N ASN A 133 -13.02 6.03 -3.32
CA ASN A 133 -12.89 7.34 -2.68
C ASN A 133 -14.09 7.72 -1.79
N ALA A 134 -15.27 7.15 -2.01
CA ALA A 134 -16.53 7.48 -1.32
C ALA A 134 -16.83 6.60 -0.09
N ASN A 135 -15.88 5.84 0.43
CA ASN A 135 -16.05 4.89 1.55
C ASN A 135 -16.96 3.69 1.24
N GLN A 136 -17.09 3.32 -0.03
CA GLN A 136 -17.86 2.15 -0.47
C GLN A 136 -16.92 1.02 -0.95
N SER A 137 -15.71 1.00 -0.38
CA SER A 137 -14.64 0.09 -0.75
C SER A 137 -14.56 -1.09 0.21
N VAL A 138 -14.11 -2.25 -0.27
CA VAL A 138 -13.82 -3.43 0.58
C VAL A 138 -12.69 -3.19 1.59
N PHE A 139 -11.97 -2.08 1.44
CA PHE A 139 -10.91 -1.63 2.34
C PHE A 139 -11.36 -0.53 3.30
N GLY A 140 -12.67 -0.31 3.43
CA GLY A 140 -13.21 0.75 4.26
C GLY A 140 -12.96 2.14 3.67
N LYS A 141 -12.96 3.16 4.53
CA LYS A 141 -12.71 4.54 4.11
C LYS A 141 -11.26 4.72 3.74
N MET A 142 -11.04 5.42 2.63
CA MET A 142 -9.71 5.75 2.18
C MET A 142 -9.35 7.18 2.63
N LYS A 143 -8.55 7.35 3.69
CA LYS A 143 -8.30 8.66 4.35
C LYS A 143 -7.25 9.55 3.65
N ASP A 144 -7.50 10.86 3.64
CA ASP A 144 -6.63 11.90 3.08
C ASP A 144 -5.31 12.13 3.88
N MET A 145 -4.27 11.29 3.68
CA MET A 145 -2.91 11.46 4.27
C MET A 145 -1.86 12.25 3.44
N ARG A 146 -1.82 13.58 3.64
CA ARG A 146 -0.98 14.61 2.91
C ARG A 146 0.53 14.44 2.86
N SER A 147 1.06 13.69 3.79
CA SER A 147 2.49 13.56 3.99
C SER A 147 2.76 12.25 4.71
N ARG A 148 4.00 11.79 4.65
CA ARG A 148 4.46 10.71 5.53
C ARG A 148 4.21 11.01 7.01
N ASP A 149 4.24 12.28 7.43
CA ASP A 149 3.88 12.70 8.79
C ASP A 149 2.39 12.47 9.11
N ASN A 150 1.48 12.70 8.15
CA ASN A 150 0.06 12.37 8.35
C ASN A 150 -0.15 10.87 8.48
N VAL A 151 0.54 10.08 7.63
CA VAL A 151 0.54 8.62 7.75
C VAL A 151 1.12 8.18 9.10
N TYR A 152 2.27 8.74 9.51
CA TYR A 152 2.90 8.49 10.81
C TYR A 152 1.92 8.75 11.96
N ARG A 153 1.30 9.93 12.03
CA ARG A 153 0.37 10.31 13.11
C ARG A 153 -0.86 9.41 13.14
N TYR A 154 -1.34 9.00 11.97
CA TYR A 154 -2.43 8.05 11.88
C TYR A 154 -2.01 6.67 12.39
N LEU A 155 -0.94 6.09 11.84
CA LEU A 155 -0.45 4.77 12.23
C LEU A 155 -0.03 4.69 13.69
N LEU A 156 0.50 5.79 14.25
CA LEU A 156 0.80 5.93 15.68
C LEU A 156 -0.42 5.67 16.58
N GLY A 157 -1.61 6.02 16.09
CA GLY A 157 -2.89 5.82 16.77
C GLY A 157 -3.53 4.44 16.55
N THR A 158 -2.98 3.60 15.66
CA THR A 158 -3.54 2.27 15.35
C THR A 158 -3.08 1.18 16.32
N GLU A 159 -3.89 0.13 16.49
CA GLU A 159 -3.51 -1.04 17.32
C GLU A 159 -2.41 -1.87 16.65
N GLN A 160 -2.49 -2.04 15.34
CA GLN A 160 -1.58 -2.93 14.58
C GLN A 160 -0.16 -2.38 14.46
N TYR A 161 0.00 -1.07 14.24
CA TYR A 161 1.30 -0.46 13.93
C TYR A 161 1.75 0.60 14.93
N GLY A 162 0.90 1.00 15.88
CA GLY A 162 1.19 2.11 16.78
C GLY A 162 2.47 1.91 17.60
N ASP A 163 2.73 0.69 18.07
CA ASP A 163 3.98 0.41 18.78
C ASP A 163 5.21 0.45 17.87
N SER A 164 5.11 -0.08 16.65
CA SER A 164 6.17 -0.06 15.65
C SER A 164 6.54 1.36 15.24
N VAL A 165 5.54 2.23 15.12
CA VAL A 165 5.72 3.65 14.84
C VAL A 165 6.30 4.40 16.03
N ARG A 166 5.91 4.07 17.28
CA ARG A 166 6.53 4.65 18.49
C ARG A 166 8.04 4.35 18.56
N GLU A 167 8.46 3.15 18.20
CA GLU A 167 9.86 2.76 18.23
C GLU A 167 10.75 3.55 17.26
N LEU A 168 10.20 4.14 16.19
CA LEU A 168 10.95 5.01 15.28
C LEU A 168 11.61 6.19 16.00
N SER A 169 10.96 6.73 17.04
CA SER A 169 11.48 7.85 17.82
C SER A 169 12.77 7.51 18.59
N SER A 170 13.06 6.23 18.78
CA SER A 170 14.30 5.74 19.43
C SER A 170 15.46 5.50 18.44
N TRP A 171 15.21 5.59 17.13
CA TRP A 171 16.19 5.32 16.06
C TRP A 171 16.36 6.53 15.14
N SER A 172 17.32 7.40 15.47
CA SER A 172 17.61 8.65 14.74
C SER A 172 17.98 8.47 13.26
N ASN A 173 18.59 7.34 12.87
CA ASN A 173 19.06 7.11 11.50
C ASN A 173 17.99 6.59 10.52
N ILE A 174 16.93 5.94 11.02
CA ILE A 174 15.84 5.45 10.17
C ILE A 174 14.98 6.63 9.67
N LEU A 175 14.70 7.62 10.52
CA LEU A 175 14.03 8.88 10.16
C LEU A 175 14.70 9.63 8.99
N TYR A 176 16.05 9.62 8.93
CA TYR A 176 16.85 10.33 7.92
C TYR A 176 16.88 9.64 6.55
N THR A 177 16.64 8.34 6.52
CA THR A 177 16.66 7.54 5.29
C THR A 177 15.27 7.50 4.62
N ILE A 178 14.22 7.71 5.42
CA ILE A 178 12.79 7.79 5.02
C ILE A 178 12.43 9.13 4.36
N THR A 179 13.27 10.16 4.48
CA THR A 179 12.96 11.58 4.17
C THR A 179 13.79 12.20 3.05
N GLN A 180 14.45 11.42 2.18
CA GLN A 180 14.97 12.00 0.94
C GLN A 180 13.81 12.36 -0.01
N ASP A 181 13.27 13.57 0.19
CA ASP A 181 12.25 14.25 -0.63
C ASP A 181 12.58 14.25 -2.14
N ASN A 182 13.85 14.12 -2.45
CA ASN A 182 14.43 14.12 -3.78
C ASN A 182 14.13 12.86 -4.62
N GLN A 183 13.42 11.85 -4.08
CA GLN A 183 12.95 10.73 -4.90
C GLN A 183 11.48 10.84 -5.36
N TRP A 184 10.62 11.66 -4.72
CA TRP A 184 9.15 11.51 -4.88
C TRP A 184 8.31 12.79 -4.74
N THR A 185 8.81 13.96 -5.19
CA THR A 185 8.09 15.24 -5.05
C THR A 185 7.01 15.44 -6.12
N LEU A 186 5.73 15.31 -5.72
CA LEU A 186 4.58 16.00 -6.34
C LEU A 186 3.50 16.33 -5.28
N PRO A 187 2.99 17.57 -5.19
CA PRO A 187 1.93 17.96 -4.26
C PRO A 187 0.53 17.55 -4.76
N GLY A 188 -0.30 16.98 -3.89
CA GLY A 188 -1.72 16.66 -4.17
C GLY A 188 -2.42 15.90 -3.04
N ILE A 189 -3.74 15.70 -3.17
CA ILE A 189 -4.69 15.02 -2.25
C ILE A 189 -4.33 13.53 -2.01
N ASN A 190 -4.90 12.85 -1.01
CA ASN A 190 -4.31 11.66 -0.38
C ASN A 190 -5.29 10.54 -0.01
N PHE A 191 -4.77 9.38 0.39
CA PHE A 191 -5.54 8.13 0.51
C PHE A 191 -4.95 7.09 1.49
N HIS A 192 -5.78 6.22 2.10
CA HIS A 192 -5.35 5.13 3.02
C HIS A 192 -6.46 4.11 3.35
N CYS A 193 -6.28 2.80 3.15
CA CYS A 193 -7.23 1.72 3.49
C CYS A 193 -7.44 1.48 5.01
N GLU A 194 -8.63 1.71 5.54
CA GLU A 194 -8.96 1.59 6.98
C GLU A 194 -9.34 0.20 7.51
N TYR A 195 -9.72 -0.78 6.67
CA TYR A 195 -10.57 -1.92 7.11
C TYR A 195 -10.03 -2.81 8.24
N HIS A 196 -8.74 -2.78 8.57
CA HIS A 196 -8.14 -3.66 9.59
C HIS A 196 -7.46 -2.96 10.79
N LEU A 197 -7.42 -1.62 10.81
CA LEU A 197 -6.53 -0.88 11.72
C LEU A 197 -7.21 -0.21 12.93
N ASP A 198 -8.55 -0.16 12.94
CA ASP A 198 -9.31 0.54 13.98
C ASP A 198 -9.81 -0.41 15.09
N LYS A 199 -9.55 -0.04 16.35
CA LYS A 199 -10.04 -0.74 17.57
C LYS A 199 -11.56 -0.91 17.60
N ASN A 200 -12.29 -0.02 16.94
CA ASN A 200 -13.75 -0.01 16.90
C ASN A 200 -14.35 -0.96 15.84
N THR A 201 -13.54 -1.61 14.99
CA THR A 201 -14.05 -2.64 14.08
C THR A 201 -14.23 -4.00 14.74
N LYS A 202 -13.78 -4.18 16.00
CA LYS A 202 -14.08 -5.39 16.79
C LYS A 202 -15.58 -5.56 17.06
N GLU A 203 -16.38 -4.51 16.99
CA GLU A 203 -17.85 -4.62 17.12
C GLU A 203 -18.55 -5.07 15.82
N LEU A 204 -17.88 -4.97 14.67
CA LEU A 204 -18.34 -5.60 13.41
C LEU A 204 -17.92 -7.07 13.31
N ARG A 205 -17.06 -7.55 14.22
CA ARG A 205 -16.77 -8.98 14.42
C ARG A 205 -17.89 -9.59 15.26
N GLY A 206 -19.08 -9.66 14.67
CA GLY A 206 -20.08 -10.61 15.11
C GLY A 206 -19.47 -12.02 14.98
N GLU A 207 -18.96 -12.52 16.10
CA GLU A 207 -18.74 -13.92 16.42
C GLU A 207 -18.10 -14.82 15.33
N GLY A 208 -16.82 -15.14 15.53
CA GLY A 208 -16.27 -16.45 15.19
C GLY A 208 -15.55 -16.57 13.85
N TYR A 209 -14.58 -17.49 13.88
CA TYR A 209 -13.76 -18.05 12.80
C TYR A 209 -12.38 -17.41 12.61
N TRP A 210 -11.41 -18.31 12.83
CA TRP A 210 -9.96 -18.19 12.87
C TRP A 210 -9.36 -18.17 11.47
#